data_AF-A0A0K8RCS7-F1
#
_entry.id   AF-A0A0K8RCS7-F1
#
_cell.length_a   1.000
_cell.length_b   1.000
_cell.length_c   1.000
_cell.angle_alpha   90.00
_cell.angle_beta   90.00
_cell.angle_gamma   90.00
#
_symmetry.space_group_name_H-M   'P 1'
#
loop_
_entity.id
_entity.type
_entity.pdbx_description
1 polymer ?
#
loop_
_entity_poly.entity_id
_entity_poly.type
_entity_poly.pdbx_seq_one_letter_code
_entity_poly.pdbx_strand_id
1 'polypeptide(L)'
;MLHIEYRLALIESILNKYHEPSKKPKRGSPSSLLDVDRLTGRHFPAYIPPTEKKTEPTRKCFLCCKKKDQNGKKLRKETRFWCSKCEKSLCVIPCFELYHTLAKLP
;
A
#
# COMPACT_ATOMS: atom_id res chain seq x y z
N MET A 1 -7.68 8.98 -41.25
CA MET A 1 -7.59 7.81 -40.35
C MET A 1 -6.49 8.09 -39.35
N LEU A 2 -6.89 8.18 -38.09
CA LEU A 2 -6.18 8.95 -37.08
C LEU A 2 -5.05 8.09 -36.52
N HIS A 3 -3.82 8.63 -36.50
CA HIS A 3 -2.63 8.02 -35.90
C HIS A 3 -2.88 7.39 -34.50
N ILE A 4 -3.88 7.89 -33.78
CA ILE A 4 -4.37 7.35 -32.51
C ILE A 4 -4.93 5.92 -32.66
N GLU A 5 -5.75 5.66 -33.68
CA GLU A 5 -6.34 4.33 -33.94
C GLU A 5 -5.24 3.29 -34.19
N TYR A 6 -4.21 3.67 -34.96
CA TYR A 6 -3.05 2.83 -35.21
C TYR A 6 -2.27 2.53 -33.91
N ARG A 7 -2.06 3.55 -33.07
CA ARG A 7 -1.39 3.36 -31.77
C ARG A 7 -2.19 2.46 -30.83
N LEU A 8 -3.51 2.60 -30.79
CA LEU A 8 -4.38 1.75 -29.99
C LEU A 8 -4.32 0.30 -30.48
N ALA A 9 -4.45 0.07 -31.79
CA ALA A 9 -4.34 -1.26 -32.37
C ALA A 9 -2.97 -1.93 -32.09
N LEU A 10 -1.89 -1.14 -32.15
CA LEU A 10 -0.55 -1.63 -31.82
C LEU A 10 -0.46 -2.03 -30.34
N ILE A 11 -0.96 -1.19 -29.42
CA ILE A 11 -0.99 -1.51 -27.98
C ILE A 11 -1.79 -2.79 -27.71
N GLU A 12 -2.97 -2.94 -28.31
CA GLU A 12 -3.79 -4.14 -28.17
C GLU A 12 -3.06 -5.39 -28.66
N SER A 13 -2.36 -5.30 -29.81
CA SER A 13 -1.58 -6.42 -30.35
C SER A 13 -0.44 -6.85 -29.44
N ILE A 14 0.26 -5.88 -28.81
CA ILE A 14 1.36 -6.14 -27.89
C ILE A 14 0.82 -6.79 -26.61
N LEU A 15 -0.28 -6.26 -26.06
CA LEU A 15 -0.92 -6.83 -24.88
C LEU A 15 -1.37 -8.27 -25.18
N ASN A 16 -2.09 -8.53 -26.27
CA ASN A 16 -2.56 -9.89 -26.58
C ASN A 16 -1.42 -10.90 -26.77
N LYS A 17 -0.28 -10.47 -27.35
CA LYS A 17 0.84 -11.37 -27.65
C LYS A 17 1.69 -11.73 -26.43
N TYR A 18 1.81 -10.83 -25.46
CA TYR A 18 2.76 -10.96 -24.35
C TYR A 18 2.10 -10.92 -22.96
N HIS A 19 0.80 -10.66 -22.87
CA HIS A 19 0.09 -10.64 -21.60
C HIS A 19 -0.15 -12.06 -21.09
N GLU A 20 0.73 -12.50 -20.20
CA GLU A 20 0.46 -13.63 -19.33
C GLU A 20 -0.70 -13.25 -18.39
N PRO A 21 -1.83 -14.00 -18.39
CA PRO A 21 -2.92 -13.73 -17.46
C PRO A 21 -2.36 -13.80 -16.03
N SER A 22 -2.28 -12.64 -15.39
CA SER A 22 -1.80 -12.52 -14.02
C SER A 22 -2.52 -13.55 -13.17
N LYS A 23 -1.76 -14.49 -12.58
CA LYS A 23 -2.28 -15.48 -11.62
C LYS A 23 -3.19 -14.72 -10.66
N LYS A 24 -4.48 -15.10 -10.59
CA LYS A 24 -5.48 -14.44 -9.75
C LYS A 24 -4.83 -14.10 -8.41
N PRO A 25 -4.89 -12.85 -7.93
CA PRO A 25 -4.23 -12.49 -6.68
C PRO A 25 -4.76 -13.42 -5.60
N LYS A 26 -3.87 -14.23 -5.01
CA LYS A 26 -4.21 -15.00 -3.82
C LYS A 26 -4.69 -13.97 -2.78
N ARG A 27 -5.82 -14.25 -2.12
CA ARG A 27 -6.40 -13.38 -1.08
C ARG A 27 -5.28 -12.89 -0.13
N GLY A 28 -4.98 -11.59 -0.15
CA GLY A 28 -3.87 -10.98 0.60
C GLY A 28 -2.64 -10.54 -0.23
N SER A 29 -2.62 -10.76 -1.54
CA SER A 29 -1.59 -10.22 -2.44
C SER A 29 -1.93 -8.75 -2.78
N PRO A 30 -1.04 -7.77 -2.53
CA PRO A 30 -1.28 -6.41 -2.96
C PRO A 30 -1.27 -6.37 -4.48
N SER A 31 -2.38 -5.96 -5.08
CA SER A 31 -2.47 -5.70 -6.52
C SER A 31 -1.39 -4.71 -6.93
N SER A 32 -0.60 -5.05 -7.94
CA SER A 32 0.55 -4.27 -8.42
C SER A 32 0.23 -2.80 -8.73
N LEU A 33 -1.02 -2.51 -9.08
CA LEU A 33 -1.49 -1.13 -9.33
C LEU A 33 -1.65 -0.28 -8.06
N LEU A 34 -1.99 -0.88 -6.91
CA LEU A 34 -2.05 -0.17 -5.63
C LEU A 34 -0.65 0.17 -5.08
N ASP A 35 0.36 -0.59 -5.50
CA ASP A 35 1.73 -0.40 -5.04
C ASP A 35 2.39 0.82 -5.69
N VAL A 36 1.95 1.23 -6.88
CA VAL A 36 2.45 2.45 -7.54
C VAL A 36 1.97 3.70 -6.80
N ASP A 37 0.66 3.82 -6.54
CA ASP A 37 0.13 5.02 -5.86
C ASP A 37 0.69 5.17 -4.44
N ARG A 38 0.91 4.07 -3.72
CA ARG A 38 1.57 4.11 -2.40
C ARG A 38 2.93 4.84 -2.46
N LEU A 39 3.70 4.63 -3.53
CA LEU A 39 5.07 5.10 -3.69
C LEU A 39 5.18 6.47 -4.36
N THR A 40 4.30 6.77 -5.32
CA THR A 40 4.35 8.01 -6.11
C THR A 40 3.30 9.04 -5.70
N GLY A 41 2.29 8.61 -4.95
CA GLY A 41 1.20 9.46 -4.50
C GLY A 41 1.61 10.41 -3.36
N ARG A 42 0.92 11.55 -3.26
CA ARG A 42 1.05 12.47 -2.12
C ARG A 42 0.24 11.95 -0.96
N HIS A 43 0.90 11.26 -0.04
CA HIS A 43 0.30 10.71 1.18
C HIS A 43 0.73 11.50 2.40
N PHE A 44 -0.22 11.81 3.28
CA PHE A 44 0.02 12.56 4.51
C PHE A 44 -0.53 11.79 5.71
N PRO A 45 0.13 11.83 6.88
CA PRO A 45 -0.43 11.24 8.10
C PRO A 45 -1.73 11.95 8.48
N ALA A 46 -2.77 11.17 8.74
CA ALA A 46 -4.02 11.63 9.33
C ALA A 46 -4.26 10.93 10.67
N TYR A 47 -5.15 11.48 11.50
CA TYR A 47 -5.66 10.77 12.67
C TYR A 47 -6.70 9.72 12.26
N ILE A 48 -6.71 8.59 12.96
CA ILE A 48 -7.75 7.58 12.81
C ILE A 48 -9.07 8.19 13.30
N PRO A 49 -10.16 8.13 12.50
CA PRO A 49 -11.42 8.74 12.87
C PRO A 49 -12.00 8.09 14.14
N PRO A 50 -12.69 8.87 14.98
CA PRO A 50 -13.33 8.36 16.19
C PRO A 50 -14.38 7.30 15.84
N THR A 51 -14.62 6.40 16.78
CA THR A 51 -15.74 5.44 16.74
C THR A 51 -16.67 5.71 17.92
N GLU A 52 -17.91 5.20 17.85
CA GLU A 52 -18.90 5.34 18.94
C GLU A 52 -18.35 4.94 20.32
N LYS A 53 -17.40 3.99 20.35
CA LYS A 53 -16.80 3.47 21.58
C LYS A 53 -15.54 4.22 22.02
N LYS A 54 -14.83 4.89 21.11
CA LYS A 54 -13.52 5.52 21.37
C LYS A 54 -13.36 6.80 20.57
N THR A 55 -13.16 7.91 21.30
CA THR A 55 -12.86 9.23 20.73
C THR A 55 -11.49 9.27 20.04
N GLU A 56 -10.52 8.52 20.57
CA GLU A 56 -9.14 8.54 20.11
C GLU A 56 -8.62 7.13 19.84
N PRO A 57 -9.13 6.43 18.80
CA PRO A 57 -8.77 5.05 18.56
C PRO A 57 -7.32 4.89 18.10
N THR A 58 -6.67 3.86 18.62
CA THR A 58 -5.36 3.39 18.17
C THR A 58 -5.51 2.10 17.36
N ARG A 59 -4.64 1.91 16.38
CA ARG A 59 -4.50 0.66 15.62
C ARG A 59 -3.04 0.23 15.61
N LYS A 60 -2.80 -1.06 15.35
CA LYS A 60 -1.44 -1.61 15.25
C LYS A 60 -0.73 -1.07 14.01
N CYS A 61 0.54 -0.67 14.16
CA CYS A 61 1.35 -0.23 13.04
C CYS A 61 1.65 -1.42 12.10
N PHE A 62 1.30 -1.26 10.83
CA PHE A 62 1.45 -2.31 9.81
C PHE A 62 2.91 -2.79 9.66
N LEU A 63 3.87 -1.86 9.67
CA LEU A 63 5.29 -2.20 9.54
C LEU A 63 5.87 -2.78 10.82
N CYS A 64 5.57 -2.20 11.98
CA CYS A 64 6.08 -2.71 13.25
C CYS A 64 5.63 -4.17 13.48
N CYS A 65 4.38 -4.51 13.15
CA CYS A 65 3.88 -5.87 13.35
C CYS A 65 4.53 -6.95 12.49
N LYS A 66 5.30 -6.57 11.46
CA LYS A 66 6.13 -7.50 10.68
C LYS A 66 7.48 -7.77 11.33
N LYS A 67 8.00 -6.83 12.11
CA LYS A 67 9.30 -6.93 12.77
C LYS A 67 9.22 -7.80 14.03
N LYS A 68 10.35 -8.40 14.39
CA LYS A 68 10.56 -9.10 15.66
C LYS A 68 11.50 -8.29 16.56
N ASP A 69 11.31 -8.41 17.86
CA ASP A 69 12.27 -7.90 18.86
C ASP A 69 13.48 -8.83 19.00
N GLN A 70 14.41 -8.45 19.88
CA GLN A 70 15.63 -9.21 20.17
C GLN A 70 15.34 -10.63 20.71
N ASN A 71 14.17 -10.81 21.33
CA ASN A 71 13.71 -12.09 21.88
C ASN A 71 12.89 -12.91 20.86
N GLY A 72 12.83 -12.47 19.60
CA GLY A 72 12.10 -13.14 18.52
C GLY A 72 10.58 -12.92 18.55
N LYS A 73 10.04 -12.10 19.45
CA LYS A 73 8.61 -11.80 19.57
C LYS A 73 8.21 -10.72 18.58
N LYS A 74 7.03 -10.86 17.96
CA LYS A 74 6.49 -9.84 17.04
C LYS A 74 6.25 -8.52 17.77
N LEU A 75 6.80 -7.44 17.23
CA LEU A 75 6.63 -6.10 17.77
C LEU A 75 5.17 -5.65 17.61
N ARG A 76 4.55 -5.14 18.67
CA ARG A 76 3.16 -4.66 18.66
C ARG A 76 3.09 -3.20 19.08
N LYS A 77 3.52 -2.31 18.18
CA LYS A 77 3.41 -0.87 18.38
C LYS A 77 2.06 -0.37 17.89
N GLU A 78 1.35 0.38 18.71
CA GLU A 78 0.11 1.05 18.33
C GLU A 78 0.35 2.49 17.89
N THR A 79 -0.54 3.03 17.07
CA THR A 79 -0.48 4.37 16.51
C THR A 79 -1.89 4.92 16.34
N ARG A 80 -2.03 6.23 16.53
CA ARG A 80 -3.24 7.00 16.18
C ARG A 80 -3.22 7.52 14.74
N PHE A 81 -2.11 7.32 14.05
CA PHE A 81 -1.90 7.83 12.71
C PHE A 81 -2.13 6.75 11.67
N TRP A 82 -2.71 7.16 10.55
CA TRP A 82 -2.91 6.30 9.40
C TRP A 82 -2.82 7.10 8.10
N CYS A 83 -2.57 6.39 7.01
CA CYS A 83 -2.81 6.93 5.68
C CYS A 83 -4.25 6.59 5.28
N SER A 84 -5.08 7.61 5.04
CA SER A 84 -6.48 7.43 4.62
C SER A 84 -6.59 6.82 3.23
N LYS A 85 -5.68 7.17 2.32
CA LYS A 85 -5.65 6.66 0.93
C LYS A 85 -5.23 5.19 0.85
N CYS A 86 -4.24 4.78 1.64
CA CYS A 86 -3.76 3.38 1.66
C CYS A 86 -4.43 2.52 2.74
N GLU A 87 -5.27 3.13 3.59
CA GLU A 87 -5.94 2.51 4.73
C GLU A 87 -5.00 1.73 5.68
N LYS A 88 -3.74 2.20 5.81
CA LYS A 88 -2.74 1.58 6.70
C LYS A 88 -2.45 2.47 7.89
N SER A 89 -2.55 1.89 9.09
CA SER A 89 -2.07 2.48 10.34
C SER A 89 -0.54 2.35 10.42
N LEU A 90 0.14 3.48 10.57
CA LEU A 90 1.60 3.57 10.56
C LEU A 90 2.05 4.51 11.69
N CYS A 91 3.19 4.21 12.31
CA CYS A 91 3.84 5.20 13.16
C CYS A 91 4.25 6.39 12.30
N VAL A 92 4.06 7.62 12.80
CA VAL A 92 4.46 8.85 12.07
C VAL A 92 5.91 8.76 11.62
N ILE A 93 6.80 8.34 12.53
CA ILE A 93 8.22 8.12 12.25
C ILE A 93 8.63 6.74 12.77
N PRO A 94 9.46 5.97 12.03
CA PRO A 94 9.85 6.16 10.63
C PRO A 94 8.88 5.47 9.65
N CYS A 95 7.82 4.83 10.17
CA CYS A 95 7.04 3.86 9.39
C CYS A 95 6.23 4.50 8.27
N PHE A 96 5.75 5.73 8.45
CA PHE A 96 4.98 6.43 7.42
C PHE A 96 5.85 6.69 6.18
N GLU A 97 7.03 7.26 6.39
CA GLU A 97 8.01 7.50 5.33
C GLU A 97 8.41 6.20 4.64
N LEU A 98 8.88 5.20 5.40
CA LEU A 98 9.31 3.92 4.82
C LEU A 98 8.21 3.23 4.00
N TYR A 99 6.95 3.35 4.44
CA TYR A 99 5.83 2.78 3.72
C TYR A 99 5.53 3.51 2.41
N HIS A 100 5.82 4.80 2.31
CA HIS A 100 5.53 5.61 1.12
C HIS A 100 6.75 5.86 0.22
N THR A 101 7.94 5.41 0.62
CA THR A 101 9.17 5.59 -0.18
C THR A 101 9.81 4.27 -0.64
N LEU A 102 9.65 3.17 0.10
CA LEU A 102 10.32 1.91 -0.24
C LEU A 102 9.44 0.96 -1.04
N ALA A 103 9.92 0.60 -2.24
CA ALA A 103 9.32 -0.43 -3.08
C ALA A 103 9.26 -1.79 -2.37
N LYS A 104 10.33 -2.17 -1.66
CA LYS A 104 10.38 -3.38 -0.83
C LYS A 104 10.34 -3.01 0.64
N LEU A 105 9.32 -3.47 1.35
CA LEU A 105 9.14 -3.20 2.77
C LEU A 105 10.00 -4.13 3.64
N PRO A 106 10.50 -3.65 4.79
CA PRO A 106 11.24 -4.45 5.76
C PRO A 106 10.36 -5.38 6.59
#